data_AF-A0A930B7K4-F1
#
_entry.id   AF-A0A930B7K4-F1
#
_cell.length_a   1.000
_cell.length_b   1.000
_cell.length_c   1.000
_cell.angle_alpha   90.00
_cell.angle_beta   90.00
_cell.angle_gamma   90.00
#
_symmetry.space_group_name_H-M   'P 1'
#
loop_
_entity.id
_entity.type
_entity.pdbx_description
1 polymer ?
#
loop_
_entity_poly.entity_id
_entity_poly.type
_entity_poly.pdbx_seq_one_letter_code
_entity_poly.pdbx_strand_id
1 'polypeptide(L)'
;MSKEIHSAADFEKEITNHKGYALVDFWATWCQPCRMMAPVLESAEKQLGSQINFVKVDVDEQQQLAAEFDIMSIPTLVVFKDGKPVKRMSGYRPLDAFVEELKSAVES
;
A
#
# COMPACT_ATOMS: atom_id res chain seq x y z
N MET A 1 -10.53 -1.83 0.96
CA MET A 1 -9.33 -2.23 1.72
C MET A 1 -9.77 -2.82 3.04
N SER A 2 -9.61 -4.12 3.19
CA SER A 2 -10.12 -4.84 4.37
C SER A 2 -9.16 -4.83 5.58
N LYS A 3 -7.88 -4.49 5.36
CA LYS A 3 -6.82 -4.70 6.37
C LYS A 3 -6.03 -3.42 6.66
N GLU A 4 -5.95 -3.09 7.95
CA GLU A 4 -5.26 -1.91 8.48
C GLU A 4 -4.19 -2.34 9.48
N ILE A 5 -3.06 -1.63 9.46
CA ILE A 5 -1.91 -1.87 10.33
C ILE A 5 -1.97 -0.89 11.50
N HIS A 6 -2.06 -1.39 12.73
CA HIS A 6 -2.12 -0.57 13.94
C HIS A 6 -0.90 -0.74 14.85
N SER A 7 0.06 -1.59 14.46
CA SER A 7 1.29 -1.81 15.24
C SER A 7 2.45 -2.30 14.37
N ALA A 8 3.67 -2.18 14.90
CA ALA A 8 4.86 -2.77 14.28
C ALA A 8 4.75 -4.30 14.13
N ALA A 9 4.08 -4.98 15.07
CA ALA A 9 3.87 -6.42 15.00
C ALA A 9 2.92 -6.81 13.87
N ASP A 10 1.86 -6.02 13.62
CA ASP A 10 0.99 -6.21 12.47
C ASP A 10 1.77 -6.01 11.17
N PHE A 11 2.58 -4.95 11.09
CA PHE A 11 3.41 -4.70 9.92
C PHE A 11 4.38 -5.85 9.67
N GLU A 12 5.05 -6.33 10.71
CA GLU A 12 6.00 -7.43 10.59
C GLU A 12 5.32 -8.70 10.08
N LYS A 13 4.15 -9.03 10.62
CA LYS A 13 3.37 -10.20 10.20
C LYS A 13 2.88 -10.09 8.76
N GLU A 14 2.35 -8.93 8.37
CA GLU A 14 1.64 -8.75 7.11
C GLU A 14 2.53 -8.37 5.94
N ILE A 15 3.70 -7.79 6.22
CA ILE A 15 4.64 -7.29 5.22
C ILE A 15 6.00 -7.96 5.36
N THR A 16 6.70 -7.77 6.47
CA THR A 16 8.10 -8.23 6.62
C THR A 16 8.24 -9.74 6.49
N ASN A 17 7.34 -10.50 7.12
CA ASN A 17 7.34 -11.96 7.11
C ASN A 17 6.43 -12.56 6.03
N HIS A 18 5.70 -11.73 5.29
CA HIS A 18 4.83 -12.17 4.20
C HIS A 18 5.66 -12.67 3.00
N LYS A 19 5.18 -13.75 2.38
CA LYS A 19 5.78 -14.33 1.18
C LYS A 19 4.94 -13.97 -0.04
N GLY A 20 5.60 -13.56 -1.12
CA GLY A 20 4.96 -12.99 -2.29
C GLY A 20 4.81 -11.48 -2.18
N TYR A 21 3.76 -10.94 -2.80
CA TYR A 21 3.58 -9.50 -2.96
C TYR A 21 2.62 -8.92 -1.93
N ALA A 22 2.95 -7.73 -1.45
CA ALA A 22 2.06 -6.90 -0.65
C ALA A 22 2.12 -5.44 -1.12
N LEU A 23 1.03 -4.70 -0.95
CA LEU A 23 0.95 -3.27 -1.19
C LEU A 23 0.52 -2.58 0.11
N VAL A 24 1.29 -1.59 0.52
CA VAL A 24 0.99 -0.72 1.66
C VAL A 24 0.54 0.64 1.14
N ASP A 25 -0.67 1.06 1.50
CA ASP A 25 -1.17 2.42 1.31
C ASP A 25 -0.92 3.27 2.57
N PHE A 26 0.00 4.22 2.49
CA PHE A 26 0.22 5.23 3.52
C PHE A 26 -0.73 6.39 3.30
N TRP A 27 -1.68 6.57 4.22
CA TRP A 27 -2.83 7.47 4.07
C TRP A 27 -3.10 8.27 5.36
N ALA A 28 -4.06 9.20 5.30
CA ALA A 28 -4.62 9.88 6.47
C ALA A 28 -6.05 10.37 6.20
N THR A 29 -6.83 10.59 7.25
CA THR A 29 -8.23 11.05 7.14
C THR A 29 -8.41 12.42 6.50
N TRP A 30 -7.45 13.34 6.69
CA TRP A 30 -7.46 14.69 6.13
C TRP A 30 -6.97 14.74 4.68
N CYS A 31 -6.43 13.64 4.15
CA CYS A 31 -5.89 13.57 2.80
C CYS A 31 -7.00 13.39 1.74
N GLN A 32 -7.37 14.49 1.07
CA GLN A 32 -8.34 14.44 -0.03
C GLN A 32 -7.91 13.53 -1.19
N PRO A 33 -6.64 13.55 -1.67
CA PRO A 33 -6.22 12.61 -2.71
C PRO A 33 -6.28 11.14 -2.29
N CYS A 34 -6.09 10.83 -1.00
CA CYS A 34 -6.24 9.47 -0.46
C CYS A 34 -7.69 9.00 -0.56
N ARG A 35 -8.67 9.88 -0.29
CA ARG A 35 -10.10 9.56 -0.48
C ARG A 35 -10.44 9.23 -1.93
N MET A 36 -9.77 9.85 -2.90
CA MET A 36 -9.93 9.53 -4.33
C MET A 36 -9.25 8.20 -4.71
N MET A 37 -8.13 7.88 -4.06
CA MET A 37 -7.39 6.63 -4.29
C MET A 37 -8.09 5.42 -3.67
N ALA A 38 -8.82 5.58 -2.55
CA ALA A 38 -9.52 4.51 -1.85
C ALA A 38 -10.42 3.63 -2.76
N PRO A 39 -11.36 4.16 -3.57
CA PRO A 39 -12.17 3.32 -4.48
C PRO A 39 -11.35 2.65 -5.59
N VAL A 40 -10.20 3.23 -5.95
CA VAL A 40 -9.27 2.64 -6.92
C VAL A 40 -8.57 1.43 -6.29
N LEU A 41 -8.06 1.58 -5.07
CA LEU A 41 -7.45 0.50 -4.29
C LEU A 41 -8.42 -0.65 -4.04
N GLU A 42 -9.67 -0.35 -3.66
CA GLU A 42 -10.72 -1.36 -3.51
C GLU A 42 -11.00 -2.14 -4.80
N SER A 43 -11.02 -1.45 -5.94
CA SER A 43 -11.24 -2.09 -7.23
C SER A 43 -10.03 -2.92 -7.67
N ALA A 44 -8.82 -2.47 -7.38
CA ALA A 44 -7.60 -3.22 -7.61
C ALA A 44 -7.50 -4.46 -6.69
N GLU A 45 -7.85 -4.35 -5.41
CA GLU A 45 -7.92 -5.45 -4.44
C GLU A 45 -8.88 -6.54 -4.92
N LYS A 46 -10.03 -6.17 -5.52
CA LYS A 46 -10.95 -7.14 -6.13
C LYS A 46 -10.36 -7.90 -7.32
N GLN A 47 -9.47 -7.27 -8.09
CA GLN A 47 -8.86 -7.88 -9.28
C GLN A 47 -7.59 -8.69 -8.95
N LEU A 48 -6.78 -8.20 -8.01
CA LEU A 48 -5.42 -8.67 -7.75
C LEU A 48 -5.23 -9.22 -6.32
N GLY A 49 -6.26 -9.25 -5.48
CA GLY A 49 -6.16 -9.68 -4.08
C GLY A 49 -5.71 -11.14 -3.88
N SER A 50 -5.78 -11.97 -4.92
CA SER A 50 -5.19 -13.32 -4.90
C SER A 50 -3.67 -13.33 -5.14
N GLN A 51 -3.11 -12.23 -5.66
CA GLN A 51 -1.71 -12.09 -6.05
C GLN A 51 -0.96 -11.10 -5.14
N ILE A 52 -1.66 -10.08 -4.64
CA ILE A 52 -1.10 -9.00 -3.82
C ILE A 52 -1.92 -8.89 -2.54
N ASN A 53 -1.24 -8.92 -1.39
CA ASN A 53 -1.85 -8.58 -0.10
C ASN A 53 -1.97 -7.06 0.03
N PHE A 54 -3.19 -6.55 0.18
CA PHE A 54 -3.45 -5.11 0.25
C PHE A 54 -3.64 -4.68 1.70
N VAL A 55 -2.83 -3.75 2.19
CA VAL A 55 -2.95 -3.18 3.54
C VAL A 55 -2.86 -1.66 3.51
N LYS A 56 -3.37 -1.01 4.55
CA LYS A 56 -3.23 0.44 4.75
C LYS A 56 -2.61 0.77 6.11
N VAL A 57 -1.89 1.89 6.14
CA VAL A 57 -1.22 2.46 7.32
C VAL A 57 -1.65 3.92 7.43
N ASP A 58 -2.34 4.27 8.51
CA ASP A 58 -2.57 5.68 8.83
C ASP A 58 -1.26 6.30 9.37
N VAL A 59 -0.78 7.36 8.71
CA VAL A 59 0.49 8.01 9.07
C VAL A 59 0.41 8.81 10.37
N ASP A 60 -0.78 9.23 10.79
CA ASP A 60 -0.99 9.92 12.07
C ASP A 60 -0.92 8.92 13.23
N GLU A 61 -1.42 7.69 13.03
CA GLU A 61 -1.35 6.61 14.03
C GLU A 61 0.04 5.95 14.07
N GLN A 62 0.67 5.75 12.91
CA GLN A 62 1.93 5.01 12.78
C GLN A 62 3.10 5.92 12.36
N GLN A 63 3.32 7.01 13.11
CA GLN A 63 4.32 8.04 12.79
C GLN A 63 5.75 7.47 12.63
N GLN A 64 6.14 6.54 13.49
CA GLN A 64 7.46 5.92 13.42
C GLN A 64 7.63 5.11 12.13
N LEU A 65 6.62 4.30 11.78
CA LEU A 65 6.62 3.51 10.55
C LEU A 65 6.64 4.42 9.32
N ALA A 66 5.86 5.49 9.33
CA ALA A 66 5.88 6.49 8.26
C ALA A 66 7.25 7.15 8.10
N ALA A 67 7.95 7.44 9.21
CA ALA A 67 9.32 7.96 9.19
C ALA A 67 10.34 6.93 8.68
N GLU A 68 10.25 5.67 9.10
CA GLU A 68 11.13 4.58 8.63
C GLU A 68 11.07 4.37 7.11
N PHE A 69 9.90 4.63 6.53
CA PHE A 69 9.71 4.59 5.08
C PHE A 69 9.84 5.96 4.40
N ASP A 70 10.36 7.00 5.05
CA ASP A 70 10.52 8.34 4.46
C ASP A 70 9.23 8.83 3.75
N ILE A 71 8.08 8.68 4.41
CA ILE A 71 6.79 9.10 3.85
C ILE A 71 6.66 10.62 3.97
N MET A 72 7.06 11.31 2.90
CA MET A 72 7.05 12.78 2.82
C MET A 72 5.74 13.36 2.25
N SER A 73 4.93 12.52 1.61
CA SER A 73 3.66 12.92 1.01
C SER A 73 2.70 11.74 0.97
N ILE A 74 1.40 12.04 1.00
CA ILE A 74 0.33 11.03 0.93
C ILE A 74 -0.69 11.37 -0.17
N PRO A 75 -1.30 10.35 -0.82
CA PRO A 75 -1.04 8.93 -0.62
C PRO A 75 0.33 8.53 -1.18
N THR A 76 1.03 7.66 -0.45
CA THR A 76 2.21 6.96 -0.96
C THR A 76 1.95 5.47 -0.84
N LEU A 77 2.13 4.76 -1.94
CA LEU A 77 1.91 3.33 -2.06
C LEU A 77 3.27 2.65 -2.22
N VAL A 78 3.52 1.60 -1.44
CA VAL A 78 4.76 0.84 -1.53
C VAL A 78 4.43 -0.63 -1.75
N VAL A 79 4.97 -1.21 -2.82
CA VAL A 79 4.87 -2.63 -3.11
C VAL A 79 6.09 -3.32 -2.52
N PHE A 80 5.84 -4.42 -1.83
CA PHE A 80 6.84 -5.30 -1.25
C PHE A 80 6.81 -6.66 -1.94
N LYS A 81 7.98 -7.28 -2.10
CA LYS A 81 8.18 -8.68 -2.50
C LYS A 81 9.01 -9.35 -1.41
N ASP A 82 8.45 -10.38 -0.77
CA ASP A 82 9.10 -11.11 0.32
C ASP A 82 9.67 -10.19 1.42
N GLY A 83 8.85 -9.24 1.87
CA GLY A 83 9.20 -8.26 2.90
C GLY A 83 10.11 -7.12 2.47
N LYS A 84 10.53 -7.05 1.20
CA LYS A 84 11.42 -6.01 0.69
C LYS A 84 10.68 -5.06 -0.25
N PRO A 85 10.85 -3.73 -0.13
CA PRO A 85 10.22 -2.78 -1.04
C PRO A 85 10.81 -2.94 -2.45
N VAL A 86 9.93 -3.08 -3.45
CA VAL A 86 10.29 -3.23 -4.87
C VAL A 86 9.75 -2.11 -5.75
N LYS A 87 8.70 -1.40 -5.31
CA LYS A 87 8.14 -0.27 -6.06
C LYS A 87 7.52 0.75 -5.11
N ARG A 88 7.71 2.04 -5.42
CA ARG A 88 7.05 3.16 -4.75
C ARG A 88 6.28 3.99 -5.76
N MET A 89 5.07 4.38 -5.39
CA MET A 89 4.20 5.25 -6.17
C MET A 89 3.66 6.33 -5.23
N SER A 90 3.61 7.57 -5.68
CA SER A 90 3.01 8.67 -4.91
C SER A 90 1.92 9.35 -5.74
N GLY A 91 0.90 9.85 -5.03
CA GLY A 91 -0.23 10.56 -5.62
C GLY A 91 -1.32 9.65 -6.18
N TYR A 92 -2.39 10.30 -6.64
CA TYR A 92 -3.55 9.64 -7.22
C TYR A 92 -3.26 9.03 -8.60
N ARG A 93 -3.87 7.89 -8.90
CA ARG A 93 -3.82 7.22 -10.21
C ARG A 93 -5.20 6.66 -10.59
N PRO A 94 -5.63 6.78 -11.86
CA PRO A 94 -6.81 6.08 -12.35
C PRO A 94 -6.64 4.55 -12.29
N LEU A 95 -7.74 3.82 -12.18
CA LEU A 95 -7.75 2.37 -11.98
C LEU A 95 -6.96 1.59 -13.03
N ASP A 96 -7.19 1.84 -14.32
CA ASP A 96 -6.56 1.06 -15.39
C ASP A 96 -5.03 1.22 -15.36
N ALA A 97 -4.56 2.47 -15.21
CA ALA A 97 -3.13 2.76 -15.09
C ALA A 97 -2.52 2.12 -13.84
N PHE A 98 -3.24 2.16 -12.71
CA PHE A 98 -2.78 1.58 -11.46
C PHE A 98 -2.68 0.04 -11.53
N VAL A 99 -3.69 -0.64 -12.08
CA VAL A 99 -3.70 -2.10 -12.23
C VAL A 99 -2.58 -2.57 -13.15
N GLU A 100 -2.37 -1.93 -14.29
CA GLU A 100 -1.27 -2.28 -15.21
C GLU A 100 0.10 -2.08 -14.55
N GLU A 101 0.25 -1.01 -13.78
CA GLU A 101 1.48 -0.74 -13.06
C GLU A 101 1.78 -1.76 -11.94
N LEU A 102 0.74 -2.28 -11.28
CA LEU A 102 0.86 -3.37 -10.30
C LEU A 102 1.20 -4.70 -10.97
N LYS A 103 0.52 -5.05 -12.08
CA LYS A 103 0.84 -6.26 -12.86
C LYS A 103 2.31 -6.29 -13.28
N SER A 104 2.80 -5.19 -13.84
CA SER A 104 4.20 -5.04 -14.21
C SER A 104 5.16 -5.24 -13.02
N ALA A 105 4.77 -4.81 -11.81
CA ALA A 105 5.59 -4.98 -10.62
C ALA A 105 5.61 -6.42 -10.09
N VAL A 106 4.54 -7.20 -10.29
CA VAL A 106 4.43 -8.57 -9.79
C VAL A 106 4.93 -9.64 -10.77
N GLU A 107 4.97 -9.32 -12.06
CA GLU A 107 5.49 -10.19 -13.12
C GLU A 107 7.02 -10.11 -13.30
N SER A 108 7.69 -9.17 -12.59
CA SER A 108 9.14 -8.95 -12.60
C SER A 108 9.88 -9.75 -11.51
#